data_AF-A0A359BK36-F1
#
_entry.id   AF-A0A359BK36-F1
#
_cell.length_a   1.000
_cell.length_b   1.000
_cell.length_c   1.000
_cell.angle_alpha   90.00
_cell.angle_beta   90.00
_cell.angle_gamma   90.00
#
_symmetry.space_group_name_H-M   'P 1'
#
loop_
_entity.id
_entity.type
_entity.pdbx_description
1 polymer ?
#
loop_
_entity_poly.entity_id
_entity_poly.type
_entity_poly.pdbx_seq_one_letter_code
_entity_poly.pdbx_strand_id
1 'polypeptide(L)'
;MISGIKTLGKYLDQPLLVENYKKAVAPIFISGATVYGANEIRKAPQEKKKETAIRTASVLTATTVSSLYAPKLSAKILRLPYQKYRTAEIIKNNTQAVDSFVKSATEEGHNLSNEGLNLLEKAKSKVLKFKEVKTLNNELSQTPKGKKLFNKLIPEPDNITAKDIKNEIGRLSLYGFIPIVGGTAGGITGDVLTEKKVDKNKMADRVKEGSYQYLANIFLCNVGAGLALAGLEKMNIKSKAARVVGMVTGIVATGIVGGSKIANFIGRNFINPIFDKGQKSKQDERKPEALDICLHSDDIATIAVMSGLKWIEPALPILYGISGYRTGIGYRNDKKNNANTENNANSKTNSNTTVKNEKN
;
A
#
# COMPACT_ATOMS: atom_id res chain seq x y z
N MET A 1 -7.03 -25.88 -20.52
CA MET A 1 -6.48 -26.01 -19.15
C MET A 1 -5.91 -24.65 -18.70
N ILE A 2 -6.27 -24.15 -17.51
CA ILE A 2 -5.73 -22.87 -17.00
C ILE A 2 -4.29 -23.09 -16.49
N SER A 3 -3.36 -22.18 -16.81
CA SER A 3 -1.97 -22.26 -16.34
C SER A 3 -1.89 -22.05 -14.82
N GLY A 4 -0.86 -22.61 -14.15
CA GLY A 4 -0.71 -22.52 -12.70
C GLY A 4 -0.74 -21.08 -12.15
N ILE A 5 -0.16 -20.13 -12.88
CA ILE A 5 -0.15 -18.70 -12.54
C ILE A 5 -1.56 -18.11 -12.58
N LYS A 6 -2.35 -18.43 -13.62
CA LYS A 6 -3.74 -17.96 -13.72
C LYS A 6 -4.64 -18.58 -12.64
N THR A 7 -4.40 -19.85 -12.29
CA THR A 7 -5.10 -20.51 -11.19
C THR A 7 -4.76 -19.87 -9.84
N LEU A 8 -3.51 -19.42 -9.66
CA LEU A 8 -3.11 -18.72 -8.45
C LEU A 8 -3.82 -17.37 -8.32
N GLY A 9 -3.86 -16.58 -9.40
CA GLY A 9 -4.63 -15.34 -9.43
C GLY A 9 -6.10 -15.56 -9.08
N LYS A 10 -6.75 -16.52 -9.75
CA LYS A 10 -8.14 -16.91 -9.44
C LYS A 10 -8.33 -17.38 -8.00
N TYR A 11 -7.39 -18.14 -7.44
CA TYR A 11 -7.46 -18.55 -6.04
C TYR A 11 -7.42 -17.35 -5.09
N LEU A 12 -6.52 -16.39 -5.32
CA LEU A 12 -6.35 -15.19 -4.50
C LEU A 12 -7.55 -14.23 -4.61
N ASP A 13 -8.18 -14.16 -5.78
CA ASP A 13 -9.30 -13.24 -6.07
C ASP A 13 -10.68 -13.78 -5.71
N GLN A 14 -10.76 -14.92 -5.02
CA GLN A 14 -12.03 -15.41 -4.53
C GLN A 14 -12.69 -14.34 -3.66
N PRO A 15 -13.93 -13.90 -3.97
CA PRO A 15 -14.56 -12.79 -3.26
C PRO A 15 -14.61 -12.97 -1.75
N LEU A 16 -14.84 -14.22 -1.28
CA LEU A 16 -14.81 -14.57 0.15
C LEU A 16 -13.41 -14.44 0.77
N LEU A 17 -12.35 -14.78 0.04
CA LEU A 17 -10.98 -14.65 0.52
C LEU A 17 -10.59 -13.18 0.63
N VAL A 18 -10.88 -12.38 -0.39
CA VAL A 18 -10.64 -10.93 -0.41
C VAL A 18 -11.40 -10.24 0.72
N GLU A 19 -12.66 -10.60 0.96
CA GLU A 19 -13.47 -10.03 2.05
C GLU A 19 -12.97 -10.47 3.44
N ASN A 20 -12.56 -11.73 3.61
CA ASN A 20 -11.94 -12.18 4.87
C ASN A 20 -10.63 -11.44 5.14
N TYR A 21 -9.80 -11.26 4.11
CA TYR A 21 -8.56 -10.51 4.21
C TYR A 21 -8.82 -9.06 4.58
N LYS A 22 -9.76 -8.39 3.90
CA LYS A 22 -10.19 -7.02 4.21
C LYS A 22 -10.65 -6.84 5.66
N LYS A 23 -11.40 -7.80 6.21
CA LYS A 23 -11.79 -7.77 7.64
C LYS A 23 -10.60 -7.92 8.57
N ALA A 24 -9.58 -8.68 8.18
CA ALA A 24 -8.37 -8.88 8.96
C ALA A 24 -7.39 -7.69 8.90
N VAL A 25 -7.41 -6.90 7.83
CA VAL A 25 -6.49 -5.77 7.63
C VAL A 25 -6.54 -4.76 8.78
N ALA A 26 -7.74 -4.30 9.16
CA ALA A 26 -7.88 -3.30 10.23
C ALA A 26 -7.30 -3.77 11.57
N PRO A 27 -7.67 -4.94 12.13
CA PRO A 27 -7.08 -5.41 13.37
C PRO A 27 -5.57 -5.70 13.23
N ILE A 28 -5.12 -6.32 12.14
CA ILE A 28 -3.68 -6.57 11.92
C ILE A 28 -2.90 -5.26 11.91
N PHE A 29 -3.40 -4.24 11.23
CA PHE A 29 -2.72 -2.97 11.11
C PHE A 29 -2.67 -2.24 12.45
N ILE A 30 -3.79 -2.19 13.19
CA ILE A 30 -3.84 -1.59 14.53
C ILE A 30 -2.92 -2.32 15.51
N SER A 31 -2.95 -3.65 15.52
CA SER A 31 -2.08 -4.47 16.38
C SER A 31 -0.60 -4.27 16.03
N GLY A 32 -0.26 -4.28 14.73
CA GLY A 32 1.10 -4.04 14.26
C GLY A 32 1.60 -2.64 14.64
N ALA A 33 0.79 -1.61 14.45
CA ALA A 33 1.08 -0.24 14.87
C ALA A 33 1.29 -0.16 16.40
N THR A 34 0.45 -0.84 17.18
CA THR A 34 0.55 -0.85 18.65
C THR A 34 1.85 -1.50 19.12
N VAL A 35 2.18 -2.69 18.58
CA VAL A 35 3.42 -3.42 18.92
C VAL A 35 4.65 -2.60 18.50
N TYR A 36 4.61 -2.02 17.29
CA TYR A 36 5.69 -1.17 16.80
C TYR A 36 5.87 0.07 17.68
N GLY A 37 4.78 0.77 18.01
CA GLY A 37 4.80 1.94 18.88
C GLY A 37 5.33 1.63 20.27
N ALA A 38 4.91 0.52 20.88
CA ALA A 38 5.43 0.06 22.16
C ALA A 38 6.94 -0.24 22.09
N ASN A 39 7.42 -0.84 21.00
CA ASN A 39 8.85 -1.09 20.79
C ASN A 39 9.65 0.21 20.66
N GLU A 40 9.15 1.21 19.95
CA GLU A 40 9.80 2.53 19.85
C GLU A 40 9.87 3.25 21.20
N ILE A 41 8.78 3.21 21.99
CA ILE A 41 8.77 3.75 23.36
C ILE A 41 9.78 3.03 24.24
N ARG A 42 9.88 1.70 24.11
CA ARG A 42 10.82 0.88 24.90
C ARG A 42 12.28 1.24 24.61
N LYS A 43 12.62 1.54 23.36
CA LYS A 43 13.99 1.92 22.94
C LYS A 43 14.34 3.36 23.34
N ALA A 44 13.35 4.21 23.63
CA ALA A 44 13.61 5.60 23.96
C ALA A 44 14.33 5.74 25.32
N PRO A 45 15.26 6.71 25.46
CA PRO A 45 15.87 7.05 26.75
C PRO A 45 14.80 7.34 27.81
N GLN A 46 15.03 6.95 29.06
CA GLN A 46 14.04 7.04 30.15
C GLN A 46 13.40 8.44 30.24
N GLU A 47 14.21 9.49 30.13
CA GLU A 47 13.76 10.89 30.22
C GLU A 47 12.85 11.32 29.05
N LYS A 48 12.99 10.69 27.88
CA LYS A 48 12.22 11.01 26.67
C LYS A 48 11.08 10.04 26.38
N LYS A 49 10.83 9.05 27.24
CA LYS A 49 9.80 8.02 27.00
C LYS A 49 8.40 8.61 26.88
N LYS A 50 8.04 9.57 27.74
CA LYS A 50 6.71 10.19 27.72
C LYS A 50 6.47 10.98 26.43
N GLU A 51 7.44 11.78 26.01
CA GLU A 51 7.36 12.54 24.76
C GLU A 51 7.31 11.60 23.55
N THR A 52 8.18 10.58 23.54
CA THR A 52 8.21 9.58 22.48
C THR A 52 6.88 8.83 22.39
N ALA A 53 6.26 8.50 23.52
CA ALA A 53 4.95 7.86 23.56
C ALA A 53 3.87 8.74 22.93
N ILE A 54 3.77 10.02 23.32
CA ILE A 54 2.78 10.94 22.79
C ILE A 54 2.98 11.14 21.28
N ARG A 55 4.21 11.38 20.82
CA ARG A 55 4.49 11.57 19.39
C ARG A 55 4.20 10.33 18.58
N THR A 56 4.69 9.18 19.04
CA THR A 56 4.54 7.90 18.33
C THR A 56 3.07 7.51 18.26
N ALA A 57 2.34 7.64 19.36
CA ALA A 57 0.90 7.39 19.39
C ALA A 57 0.14 8.34 18.45
N SER A 58 0.49 9.64 18.44
CA SER A 58 -0.17 10.63 17.57
C SER A 58 0.04 10.31 16.09
N VAL A 59 1.28 10.05 15.66
CA VAL A 59 1.60 9.71 14.26
C VAL A 59 0.93 8.40 13.85
N LEU A 60 1.09 7.34 14.65
CA LEU A 60 0.55 6.01 14.33
C LEU A 60 -0.97 6.02 14.29
N THR A 61 -1.63 6.69 15.23
CA THR A 61 -3.10 6.79 15.26
C THR A 61 -3.62 7.56 14.05
N ALA A 62 -3.07 8.76 13.79
CA ALA A 62 -3.50 9.57 12.66
C ALA A 62 -3.27 8.86 11.32
N THR A 63 -2.12 8.18 11.18
CA THR A 63 -1.78 7.40 9.99
C THR A 63 -2.69 6.19 9.82
N THR A 64 -2.93 5.43 10.89
CA THR A 64 -3.78 4.22 10.84
C THR A 64 -5.22 4.59 10.48
N VAL A 65 -5.78 5.61 11.14
CA VAL A 65 -7.14 6.08 10.87
C VAL A 65 -7.24 6.61 9.44
N SER A 66 -6.34 7.50 9.02
CA SER A 66 -6.38 8.06 7.66
C SER A 66 -6.25 6.98 6.59
N SER A 67 -5.38 5.98 6.78
CA SER A 67 -5.20 4.87 5.82
C SER A 67 -6.39 3.94 5.72
N LEU A 68 -7.04 3.60 6.85
CA LEU A 68 -8.25 2.78 6.83
C LEU A 68 -9.44 3.52 6.21
N TYR A 69 -9.50 4.85 6.33
CA TYR A 69 -10.54 5.68 5.72
C TYR A 69 -10.24 6.12 4.29
N ALA A 70 -8.98 6.06 3.85
CA ALA A 70 -8.54 6.47 2.53
C ALA A 70 -9.32 5.87 1.35
N PRO A 71 -9.70 4.56 1.31
CA PRO A 71 -10.48 4.05 0.18
C PRO A 71 -11.89 4.64 0.12
N LYS A 72 -12.52 4.91 1.27
CA LYS A 72 -13.84 5.54 1.33
C LYS A 72 -13.78 7.01 0.90
N LEU A 73 -12.75 7.73 1.38
CA LEU A 73 -12.60 9.16 1.11
C LEU A 73 -12.18 9.42 -0.35
N SER A 74 -11.26 8.61 -0.90
CA SER A 74 -10.86 8.70 -2.32
C SER A 74 -12.03 8.44 -3.26
N ALA A 75 -12.84 7.40 -3.00
CA ALA A 75 -14.04 7.12 -3.77
C ALA A 75 -15.05 8.28 -3.72
N LYS A 76 -15.25 8.89 -2.54
CA LYS A 76 -16.12 10.07 -2.39
C LYS A 76 -15.63 11.27 -3.18
N ILE A 77 -14.34 11.60 -3.09
CA ILE A 77 -13.74 12.77 -3.76
C ILE A 77 -13.81 12.60 -5.29
N LEU A 78 -13.52 11.41 -5.80
CA LEU A 78 -13.53 11.12 -7.24
C LEU A 78 -14.91 10.73 -7.77
N ARG A 79 -15.95 10.73 -6.93
CA ARG A 79 -17.31 10.31 -7.27
C ARG A 79 -17.36 8.91 -7.91
N LEU A 80 -16.50 8.02 -7.43
CA LEU A 80 -16.41 6.62 -7.88
C LEU A 80 -17.27 5.71 -6.98
N PRO A 81 -17.84 4.62 -7.52
CA PRO A 81 -18.59 3.67 -6.71
C PRO A 81 -17.67 3.00 -5.68
N TYR A 82 -18.00 3.13 -4.40
CA TYR A 82 -17.32 2.40 -3.33
C TYR A 82 -18.03 1.06 -3.11
N GLN A 83 -17.52 -0.01 -3.71
CA GLN A 83 -18.09 -1.34 -3.54
C GLN A 83 -17.83 -1.87 -2.12
N LYS A 84 -18.90 -1.94 -1.33
CA LYS A 84 -18.93 -2.70 -0.08
C LYS A 84 -19.40 -4.11 -0.38
N TYR A 85 -18.51 -4.97 -0.86
CA TYR A 85 -18.82 -6.40 -0.83
C TYR A 85 -18.98 -6.82 0.62
N ARG A 86 -20.17 -7.32 1.00
CA ARG A 86 -20.43 -7.92 2.31
C ARG A 86 -20.47 -9.43 2.16
N THR A 87 -19.92 -10.16 3.13
CA THR A 87 -19.94 -11.64 3.13
C THR A 87 -21.32 -12.22 2.84
N ALA A 88 -22.38 -11.69 3.48
CA ALA A 88 -23.75 -12.19 3.27
C ALA A 88 -24.24 -12.01 1.82
N GLU A 89 -23.85 -10.93 1.16
CA GLU A 89 -24.21 -10.65 -0.23
C GLU A 89 -23.42 -11.53 -1.20
N ILE A 90 -22.13 -11.76 -0.92
CA ILE A 90 -21.31 -12.71 -1.68
C ILE A 90 -21.92 -14.11 -1.59
N ILE A 91 -22.27 -14.58 -0.38
CA ILE A 91 -22.89 -15.88 -0.17
C ILE A 91 -24.21 -15.97 -0.93
N LYS A 92 -25.09 -14.97 -0.78
CA LYS A 92 -26.37 -14.93 -1.49
C LYS A 92 -26.18 -15.03 -3.01
N ASN A 93 -25.28 -14.24 -3.58
CA ASN A 93 -25.03 -14.21 -5.02
C ASN A 93 -24.41 -15.52 -5.53
N ASN A 94 -23.50 -16.12 -4.75
CA ASN A 94 -22.89 -17.41 -5.08
C ASN A 94 -23.92 -18.53 -5.02
N THR A 95 -24.71 -18.61 -3.95
CA THR A 95 -25.80 -19.59 -3.79
C THR A 95 -26.77 -19.52 -4.96
N GLN A 96 -27.27 -18.33 -5.28
CA GLN A 96 -28.17 -18.14 -6.43
C GLN A 96 -27.55 -18.58 -7.76
N ALA A 97 -26.27 -18.27 -7.98
CA ALA A 97 -25.56 -18.66 -9.20
C ALA A 97 -25.37 -20.17 -9.31
N VAL A 98 -24.97 -20.82 -8.21
CA VAL A 98 -24.76 -22.28 -8.16
C VAL A 98 -26.09 -23.01 -8.33
N ASP A 99 -27.13 -22.64 -7.58
CA ASP A 99 -28.42 -23.32 -7.62
C ASP A 99 -29.06 -23.22 -9.01
N SER A 100 -29.00 -22.04 -9.63
CA SER A 100 -29.50 -21.84 -11.00
C SER A 100 -28.74 -22.70 -12.01
N PHE A 101 -27.42 -22.83 -11.85
CA PHE A 101 -26.61 -23.64 -12.75
C PHE A 101 -26.88 -25.13 -12.57
N VAL A 102 -26.88 -25.65 -11.34
CA VAL A 102 -27.12 -27.06 -11.04
C VAL A 102 -28.48 -27.48 -11.57
N LYS A 103 -29.53 -26.69 -11.32
CA LYS A 103 -30.87 -26.95 -11.87
C LYS A 103 -30.84 -27.07 -13.40
N SER A 104 -30.24 -26.10 -14.08
CA SER A 104 -30.14 -26.13 -15.54
C SER A 104 -29.28 -27.28 -16.09
N ALA A 105 -28.20 -27.66 -15.38
CA ALA A 105 -27.31 -28.73 -15.79
C ALA A 105 -27.99 -30.10 -15.66
N THR A 106 -28.81 -30.30 -14.62
CA THR A 106 -29.62 -31.50 -14.44
C THR A 106 -30.69 -31.61 -15.53
N GLU A 107 -31.37 -30.51 -15.87
CA GLU A 107 -32.36 -30.48 -16.96
C GLU A 107 -31.74 -30.77 -18.33
N GLU A 108 -30.48 -30.40 -18.55
CA GLU A 108 -29.74 -30.58 -19.82
C GLU A 108 -28.95 -31.89 -19.90
N GLY A 109 -29.06 -32.78 -18.91
CA GLY A 109 -28.37 -34.07 -18.90
C GLY A 109 -26.83 -33.97 -18.72
N HIS A 110 -26.34 -32.83 -18.22
CA HIS A 110 -24.93 -32.64 -17.92
C HIS A 110 -24.55 -33.32 -16.61
N ASN A 111 -23.77 -34.40 -16.69
CA ASN A 111 -23.26 -35.11 -15.51
C ASN A 111 -22.01 -34.42 -14.96
N LEU A 112 -22.20 -33.58 -13.93
CA LEU A 112 -21.11 -33.15 -13.05
C LEU A 112 -20.67 -34.32 -12.17
N SER A 113 -19.36 -34.45 -11.91
CA SER A 113 -18.89 -35.42 -10.93
C SER A 113 -19.39 -35.07 -9.52
N ASN A 114 -19.48 -36.07 -8.64
CA ASN A 114 -19.80 -35.86 -7.22
C ASN A 114 -18.80 -34.89 -6.55
N GLU A 115 -17.53 -34.94 -6.97
CA GLU A 115 -16.51 -33.98 -6.53
C GLU A 115 -16.84 -32.56 -7.00
N GLY A 116 -17.22 -32.38 -8.26
CA GLY A 116 -17.66 -31.09 -8.82
C GLY A 116 -18.86 -30.50 -8.09
N LEU A 117 -19.87 -31.31 -7.77
CA LEU A 117 -21.06 -30.89 -7.00
C LEU A 117 -20.68 -30.47 -5.57
N ASN A 118 -19.85 -31.25 -4.88
CA ASN A 118 -19.37 -30.90 -3.54
C ASN A 118 -18.56 -29.60 -3.54
N LEU A 119 -17.74 -29.35 -4.57
CA LEU A 119 -16.98 -28.11 -4.71
C LEU A 119 -17.87 -26.91 -5.01
N LEU A 120 -18.93 -27.07 -5.80
CA LEU A 120 -19.93 -26.04 -6.05
C LEU A 120 -20.67 -25.64 -4.77
N GLU A 121 -21.10 -26.63 -3.97
CA GLU A 121 -21.74 -26.39 -2.68
C GLU A 121 -20.80 -25.65 -1.74
N LYS A 122 -19.53 -26.06 -1.69
CA LYS A 122 -18.50 -25.37 -0.92
C LYS A 122 -18.29 -23.93 -1.38
N ALA A 123 -18.27 -23.67 -2.68
CA ALA A 123 -18.06 -22.34 -3.27
C ALA A 123 -19.15 -21.32 -2.91
N LYS A 124 -20.34 -21.78 -2.48
CA LYS A 124 -21.41 -20.90 -1.99
C LYS A 124 -20.98 -20.07 -0.79
N SER A 125 -20.27 -20.69 0.16
CA SER A 125 -20.03 -20.09 1.48
C SER A 125 -18.59 -20.19 2.01
N LYS A 126 -17.72 -20.98 1.37
CA LYS A 126 -16.34 -21.20 1.81
C LYS A 126 -15.33 -20.84 0.72
N VAL A 127 -14.14 -20.45 1.15
CA VAL A 127 -12.99 -20.27 0.28
C VAL A 127 -12.50 -21.64 -0.19
N LEU A 128 -12.40 -21.82 -1.50
CA LEU A 128 -11.81 -23.00 -2.12
C LEU A 128 -10.30 -22.96 -2.02
N LYS A 129 -9.66 -24.11 -1.79
CA LYS A 129 -8.21 -24.28 -1.84
C LYS A 129 -7.72 -24.18 -3.28
N PHE A 130 -6.44 -23.86 -3.48
CA PHE A 130 -5.84 -23.77 -4.82
C PHE A 130 -6.11 -25.01 -5.70
N LYS A 131 -5.94 -26.22 -5.15
CA LYS A 131 -6.23 -27.47 -5.88
C LYS A 131 -7.71 -27.62 -6.23
N GLU A 132 -8.60 -27.21 -5.33
CA GLU A 132 -10.05 -27.25 -5.51
C GLU A 132 -10.50 -26.26 -6.61
N VAL A 133 -9.91 -25.07 -6.68
CA VAL A 133 -10.13 -24.11 -7.78
C VAL A 133 -9.73 -24.72 -9.13
N LYS A 134 -8.61 -25.45 -9.17
CA LYS A 134 -8.16 -26.14 -10.38
C LYS A 134 -9.13 -27.23 -10.81
N THR A 135 -9.56 -28.08 -9.88
CA THR A 135 -10.55 -29.14 -10.13
C THR A 135 -11.87 -28.54 -10.62
N LEU A 136 -12.41 -27.55 -9.90
CA LEU A 136 -13.67 -26.91 -10.26
C LEU A 136 -13.61 -26.24 -11.63
N ASN A 137 -12.50 -25.59 -11.97
CA ASN A 137 -12.32 -25.02 -13.30
C ASN A 137 -12.34 -26.11 -14.39
N ASN A 138 -11.68 -27.24 -14.16
CA ASN A 138 -11.62 -28.32 -15.17
C ASN A 138 -13.01 -28.93 -15.43
N GLU A 139 -13.82 -29.09 -14.37
CA GLU A 139 -15.21 -29.55 -14.45
C GLU A 139 -16.10 -28.55 -15.19
N LEU A 140 -16.02 -27.27 -14.82
CA LEU A 140 -16.92 -26.24 -15.36
C LEU A 140 -16.51 -25.70 -16.73
N SER A 141 -15.23 -25.79 -17.11
CA SER A 141 -14.73 -25.24 -18.37
C SER A 141 -15.14 -26.04 -19.61
N GLN A 142 -15.78 -27.20 -19.44
CA GLN A 142 -16.29 -28.04 -20.52
C GLN A 142 -17.48 -27.39 -21.25
N THR A 143 -18.18 -26.45 -20.62
CA THR A 143 -19.35 -25.78 -21.22
C THR A 143 -19.25 -24.26 -21.14
N PRO A 144 -19.86 -23.53 -22.09
CA PRO A 144 -19.95 -22.06 -22.01
C PRO A 144 -20.65 -21.57 -20.74
N LYS A 145 -21.70 -22.27 -20.31
CA LYS A 145 -22.44 -21.96 -19.07
C LYS A 145 -21.61 -22.20 -17.81
N GLY A 146 -20.89 -23.33 -17.75
CA GLY A 146 -20.00 -23.64 -16.64
C GLY A 146 -18.85 -22.65 -16.54
N LYS A 147 -18.24 -22.26 -17.68
CA LYS A 147 -17.25 -21.19 -17.72
C LYS A 147 -17.82 -19.86 -17.22
N LYS A 148 -19.05 -19.51 -17.60
CA LYS A 148 -19.75 -18.32 -17.11
C LYS A 148 -20.01 -18.36 -15.60
N LEU A 149 -20.42 -19.52 -15.06
CA LEU A 149 -20.58 -19.71 -13.61
C LEU A 149 -19.25 -19.56 -12.90
N PHE A 150 -18.20 -20.25 -13.38
CA PHE A 150 -16.88 -20.19 -12.78
C PHE A 150 -16.35 -18.76 -12.72
N ASN A 151 -16.56 -17.98 -13.79
CA ASN A 151 -16.19 -16.57 -13.84
C ASN A 151 -17.10 -15.66 -13.00
N LYS A 152 -18.33 -16.08 -12.69
CA LYS A 152 -19.20 -15.36 -11.73
C LYS A 152 -18.76 -15.61 -10.29
N LEU A 153 -18.36 -16.82 -9.95
CA LEU A 153 -17.85 -17.20 -8.62
C LEU A 153 -16.44 -16.68 -8.37
N ILE A 154 -15.58 -16.75 -9.39
CA ILE A 154 -14.19 -16.33 -9.38
C ILE A 154 -13.92 -15.52 -10.65
N PRO A 155 -14.11 -14.18 -10.59
CA PRO A 155 -13.94 -13.27 -11.72
C PRO A 155 -12.67 -13.53 -12.50
N GLU A 156 -12.76 -13.42 -13.82
CA GLU A 156 -11.53 -13.33 -14.60
C GLU A 156 -10.86 -11.98 -14.32
N PRO A 157 -9.52 -11.96 -14.29
CA PRO A 157 -8.81 -10.72 -14.28
C PRO A 157 -9.11 -9.92 -15.55
N ASP A 158 -9.67 -8.71 -15.40
CA ASP A 158 -9.96 -7.84 -16.53
C ASP A 158 -8.66 -7.44 -17.27
N ASN A 159 -8.70 -7.41 -18.60
CA ASN A 159 -7.59 -6.83 -19.38
C ASN A 159 -7.76 -5.32 -19.34
N ILE A 160 -6.86 -4.63 -18.64
CA ILE A 160 -6.94 -3.18 -18.47
C ILE A 160 -6.46 -2.46 -19.74
N THR A 161 -7.21 -1.43 -20.12
CA THR A 161 -6.84 -0.51 -21.21
C THR A 161 -6.16 0.73 -20.65
N ALA A 162 -5.30 1.41 -21.42
CA ALA A 162 -4.67 2.66 -20.98
C ALA A 162 -5.68 3.75 -20.51
N LYS A 163 -6.94 3.68 -20.97
CA LYS A 163 -8.01 4.59 -20.53
C LYS A 163 -8.47 4.31 -19.11
N ASP A 164 -8.57 3.03 -18.73
CA ASP A 164 -8.95 2.60 -17.38
C ASP A 164 -7.85 2.95 -16.37
N ILE A 165 -6.59 2.86 -16.79
CA ILE A 165 -5.41 3.24 -16.00
C ILE A 165 -5.49 4.69 -15.52
N LYS A 166 -5.93 5.64 -16.35
CA LYS A 166 -5.91 7.06 -15.97
C LYS A 166 -6.78 7.34 -14.73
N ASN A 167 -7.96 6.72 -14.66
CA ASN A 167 -8.87 6.86 -13.51
C ASN A 167 -8.32 6.12 -12.28
N GLU A 168 -7.69 4.97 -12.49
CA GLU A 168 -7.02 4.22 -11.42
C GLU A 168 -5.81 4.96 -10.84
N ILE A 169 -4.97 5.58 -11.68
CA ILE A 169 -3.86 6.43 -11.23
C ILE A 169 -4.39 7.52 -10.30
N GLY A 170 -5.44 8.24 -10.70
CA GLY A 170 -6.03 9.29 -9.86
C GLY A 170 -6.56 8.75 -8.53
N ARG A 171 -7.25 7.61 -8.56
CA ARG A 171 -7.76 6.93 -7.35
C ARG A 171 -6.64 6.50 -6.42
N LEU A 172 -5.64 5.79 -6.92
CA LEU A 172 -4.50 5.28 -6.15
C LEU A 172 -3.64 6.43 -5.60
N SER A 173 -3.44 7.47 -6.39
CA SER A 173 -2.71 8.67 -5.95
C SER A 173 -3.38 9.33 -4.76
N LEU A 174 -4.71 9.52 -4.84
CA LEU A 174 -5.46 10.11 -3.74
C LEU A 174 -5.54 9.16 -2.53
N TYR A 175 -5.64 7.86 -2.77
CA TYR A 175 -5.59 6.83 -1.74
C TYR A 175 -4.28 6.96 -0.95
N GLY A 176 -3.12 6.96 -1.60
CA GLY A 176 -1.82 7.09 -0.93
C GLY A 176 -1.54 8.48 -0.34
N PHE A 177 -2.12 9.54 -0.89
CA PHE A 177 -1.97 10.90 -0.37
C PHE A 177 -2.62 11.10 1.01
N ILE A 178 -3.78 10.48 1.25
CA ILE A 178 -4.54 10.65 2.50
C ILE A 178 -3.72 10.24 3.74
N PRO A 179 -3.06 9.06 3.76
CA PRO A 179 -2.13 8.67 4.82
C PRO A 179 -0.96 9.62 5.04
N ILE A 180 -0.41 10.22 3.98
CA ILE A 180 0.69 11.19 4.05
C ILE A 180 0.25 12.44 4.81
N VAL A 181 -0.93 12.97 4.46
CA VAL A 181 -1.53 14.11 5.18
C VAL A 181 -1.84 13.73 6.63
N GLY A 182 -2.41 12.55 6.86
CA GLY A 182 -2.71 12.05 8.20
C GLY A 182 -1.46 11.92 9.07
N GLY A 183 -0.38 11.33 8.54
CA GLY A 183 0.90 11.23 9.22
C GLY A 183 1.51 12.59 9.53
N THR A 184 1.49 13.52 8.58
CA THR A 184 1.96 14.90 8.78
C THR A 184 1.21 15.58 9.92
N ALA A 185 -0.14 15.52 9.90
CA ALA A 185 -0.98 16.10 10.95
C ALA A 185 -0.74 15.45 12.32
N GLY A 186 -0.60 14.12 12.36
CA GLY A 186 -0.25 13.39 13.58
C GLY A 186 1.12 13.79 14.14
N GLY A 187 2.11 14.01 13.27
CA GLY A 187 3.44 14.49 13.66
C GLY A 187 3.40 15.89 14.27
N ILE A 188 2.68 16.82 13.62
CA ILE A 188 2.48 18.19 14.13
C ILE A 188 1.76 18.17 15.48
N THR A 189 0.71 17.34 15.61
CA THR A 189 -0.06 17.22 16.85
C THR A 189 0.80 16.64 17.98
N GLY A 190 1.59 15.60 17.69
CA GLY A 190 2.55 15.04 18.63
C GLY A 190 3.58 16.08 19.10
N ASP A 191 4.07 16.93 18.20
CA ASP A 191 4.97 18.03 18.57
C ASP A 191 4.25 19.05 19.45
N VAL A 192 3.05 19.54 19.09
CA VAL A 192 2.30 20.51 19.92
C VAL A 192 2.01 19.99 21.33
N LEU A 193 1.75 18.68 21.47
CA LEU A 193 1.44 18.06 22.76
C LEU A 193 2.68 17.78 23.62
N THR A 194 3.88 17.81 23.03
CA THR A 194 5.14 17.50 23.74
C THR A 194 6.07 18.69 23.85
N GLU A 195 6.10 19.55 22.84
CA GLU A 195 6.86 20.78 22.72
C GLU A 195 5.89 21.96 22.69
N LYS A 196 6.17 23.01 23.47
CA LYS A 196 5.34 24.23 23.49
C LYS A 196 5.34 24.99 22.15
N LYS A 197 6.27 24.70 21.23
CA LYS A 197 6.37 25.31 19.89
C LYS A 197 6.76 24.25 18.86
N VAL A 198 6.09 24.29 17.70
CA VAL A 198 6.40 23.41 16.56
C VAL A 198 7.72 23.86 15.93
N ASP A 199 8.68 22.95 15.86
CA ASP A 199 9.96 23.16 15.18
C ASP A 199 9.76 23.22 13.65
N LYS A 200 10.16 24.34 13.04
CA LYS A 200 10.09 24.56 11.60
C LYS A 200 10.94 23.58 10.81
N ASN A 201 12.08 23.14 11.34
CA ASN A 201 12.97 22.19 10.68
C ASN A 201 12.32 20.80 10.63
N LYS A 202 11.70 20.36 11.73
CA LYS A 202 10.93 19.10 11.74
C LYS A 202 9.73 19.18 10.80
N MET A 203 9.05 20.31 10.74
CA MET A 203 7.97 20.52 9.78
C MET A 203 8.50 20.43 8.34
N ALA A 204 9.64 21.07 8.03
CA ALA A 204 10.28 20.97 6.72
C ALA A 204 10.62 19.52 6.36
N ASP A 205 11.19 18.76 7.28
CA ASP A 205 11.50 17.34 7.07
C ASP A 205 10.26 16.51 6.76
N ARG A 206 9.14 16.75 7.47
CA ARG A 206 7.86 16.08 7.21
C ARG A 206 7.33 16.41 5.83
N VAL A 207 7.38 17.68 5.41
CA VAL A 207 6.91 18.07 4.07
C VAL A 207 7.83 17.50 2.98
N LYS A 208 9.16 17.49 3.20
CA LYS A 208 10.14 16.88 2.29
C LYS A 208 9.92 15.38 2.16
N GLU A 209 9.72 14.67 3.27
CA GLU A 209 9.46 13.23 3.26
C GLU A 209 8.08 12.92 2.68
N GLY A 210 7.05 13.70 3.02
CA GLY A 210 5.72 13.53 2.43
C GLY A 210 5.72 13.75 0.92
N SER A 211 6.47 14.73 0.44
CA SER A 211 6.67 14.95 -1.00
C SER A 211 7.40 13.78 -1.65
N TYR A 212 8.43 13.25 -0.98
CA TYR A 212 9.15 12.06 -1.45
C TYR A 212 8.25 10.84 -1.52
N GLN A 213 7.55 10.52 -0.43
CA GLN A 213 6.64 9.38 -0.36
C GLN A 213 5.52 9.50 -1.40
N TYR A 214 4.92 10.69 -1.54
CA TYR A 214 3.84 10.89 -2.52
C TYR A 214 4.35 10.78 -3.95
N LEU A 215 5.44 11.47 -4.29
CA LEU A 215 5.90 11.53 -5.68
C LEU A 215 6.64 10.27 -6.09
N ALA A 216 7.64 9.86 -5.31
CA ALA A 216 8.46 8.71 -5.63
C ALA A 216 7.67 7.43 -5.46
N ASN A 217 7.02 7.21 -4.30
CA ASN A 217 6.47 5.91 -3.91
C ASN A 217 4.98 5.71 -4.26
N ILE A 218 4.22 6.74 -4.65
CA ILE A 218 2.76 6.62 -4.91
C ILE A 218 2.35 7.15 -6.29
N PHE A 219 2.80 8.34 -6.69
CA PHE A 219 2.29 9.00 -7.89
C PHE A 219 3.07 8.60 -9.15
N LEU A 220 4.38 8.77 -9.16
CA LEU A 220 5.17 8.65 -10.40
C LEU A 220 5.39 7.20 -10.83
N CYS A 221 5.36 6.24 -9.91
CA CYS A 221 5.29 4.81 -10.24
C CYS A 221 4.07 4.48 -11.11
N ASN A 222 2.89 4.91 -10.67
CA ASN A 222 1.61 4.75 -11.37
C ASN A 222 1.58 5.48 -12.72
N VAL A 223 2.14 6.70 -12.78
CA VAL A 223 2.31 7.42 -14.06
C VAL A 223 3.26 6.69 -15.00
N GLY A 224 4.39 6.18 -14.50
CA GLY A 224 5.37 5.42 -15.30
C GLY A 224 4.79 4.16 -15.91
N ALA A 225 4.05 3.41 -15.09
CA ALA A 225 3.29 2.25 -15.52
C ALA A 225 2.36 2.57 -16.69
N GLY A 226 1.54 3.62 -16.54
CA GLY A 226 0.59 4.05 -17.56
C GLY A 226 1.25 4.52 -18.85
N LEU A 227 2.32 5.33 -18.75
CA LEU A 227 3.08 5.80 -19.90
C LEU A 227 3.78 4.65 -20.64
N ALA A 228 4.37 3.72 -19.90
CA ALA A 228 4.98 2.53 -20.48
C ALA A 228 3.94 1.66 -21.21
N LEU A 229 2.77 1.43 -20.62
CA LEU A 229 1.71 0.69 -21.29
C LEU A 229 1.24 1.39 -22.56
N ALA A 230 1.01 2.70 -22.51
CA ALA A 230 0.59 3.48 -23.68
C ALA A 230 1.62 3.41 -24.83
N GLY A 231 2.92 3.45 -24.49
CA GLY A 231 4.00 3.24 -25.46
C GLY A 231 3.98 1.85 -26.09
N LEU A 232 3.83 0.81 -25.26
CA LEU A 232 3.74 -0.59 -25.73
C LEU A 232 2.51 -0.83 -26.61
N GLU A 233 1.37 -0.21 -26.28
CA GLU A 233 0.16 -0.26 -27.11
C GLU A 233 0.36 0.44 -28.45
N LYS A 234 1.02 1.60 -28.47
CA LYS A 234 1.36 2.31 -29.71
C LYS A 234 2.32 1.50 -30.61
N MET A 235 3.20 0.71 -30.01
CA MET A 235 4.08 -0.22 -30.72
C MET A 235 3.40 -1.56 -31.09
N ASN A 236 2.10 -1.68 -30.83
CA ASN A 236 1.29 -2.87 -31.10
C ASN A 236 1.82 -4.15 -30.41
N ILE A 237 2.53 -3.98 -29.28
CA ILE A 237 3.04 -5.10 -28.48
C ILE A 237 1.87 -5.69 -27.69
N LYS A 238 1.45 -6.90 -28.10
CA LYS A 238 0.33 -7.64 -27.46
C LYS A 238 0.78 -8.68 -26.44
N SER A 239 2.09 -8.98 -26.37
CA SER A 239 2.62 -9.95 -25.43
C SER A 239 2.43 -9.48 -23.98
N LYS A 240 1.74 -10.30 -23.17
CA LYS A 240 1.51 -10.01 -21.75
C LYS A 240 2.83 -9.88 -20.97
N ALA A 241 3.80 -10.75 -21.26
CA ALA A 241 5.11 -10.70 -20.61
C ALA A 241 5.86 -9.42 -20.95
N ALA A 242 5.87 -9.02 -22.23
CA ALA A 242 6.50 -7.77 -22.65
C ALA A 242 5.83 -6.54 -22.04
N ARG A 243 4.51 -6.56 -21.91
CA ARG A 243 3.75 -5.50 -21.23
C ARG A 243 4.11 -5.38 -19.75
N VAL A 244 4.15 -6.50 -19.03
CA VAL A 244 4.57 -6.53 -17.62
C VAL A 244 5.98 -6.00 -17.46
N VAL A 245 6.94 -6.49 -18.25
CA VAL A 245 8.33 -6.02 -18.19
C VAL A 245 8.41 -4.52 -18.47
N GLY A 246 7.79 -4.04 -19.55
CA GLY A 246 7.82 -2.62 -19.90
C GLY A 246 7.18 -1.73 -18.83
N MET A 247 6.07 -2.16 -18.24
CA MET A 247 5.42 -1.42 -17.15
C MET A 247 6.26 -1.38 -15.87
N VAL A 248 6.92 -2.48 -15.49
CA VAL A 248 7.87 -2.51 -14.36
C VAL A 248 9.06 -1.60 -14.62
N THR A 249 9.62 -1.64 -15.83
CA THR A 249 10.69 -0.70 -16.24
C THR A 249 10.21 0.75 -16.13
N GLY A 250 8.97 1.03 -16.53
CA GLY A 250 8.31 2.33 -16.35
C GLY A 250 8.31 2.78 -14.89
N ILE A 251 7.79 1.95 -13.97
CA ILE A 251 7.78 2.26 -12.53
C ILE A 251 9.18 2.57 -12.01
N VAL A 252 10.16 1.71 -12.31
CA VAL A 252 11.52 1.88 -11.78
C VAL A 252 12.13 3.19 -12.32
N ALA A 253 11.96 3.46 -13.60
CA ALA A 253 12.50 4.66 -14.23
C ALA A 253 11.84 5.95 -13.69
N THR A 254 10.52 5.99 -13.57
CA THR A 254 9.81 7.22 -13.20
C THR A 254 9.58 7.36 -11.69
N GLY A 255 9.26 6.29 -10.98
CA GLY A 255 9.02 6.29 -9.53
C GLY A 255 10.31 6.40 -8.75
N ILE A 256 11.17 5.37 -8.86
CA ILE A 256 12.41 5.29 -8.06
C ILE A 256 13.41 6.36 -8.51
N VAL A 257 13.79 6.37 -9.79
CA VAL A 257 14.85 7.27 -10.28
C VAL A 257 14.29 8.68 -10.52
N GLY A 258 13.22 8.80 -11.31
CA GLY A 258 12.59 10.07 -11.63
C GLY A 258 11.99 10.76 -10.42
N GLY A 259 11.23 10.02 -9.60
CA GLY A 259 10.50 10.57 -8.47
C GLY A 259 11.39 10.99 -7.34
N SER A 260 12.48 10.26 -7.07
CA SER A 260 13.53 10.73 -6.15
C SER A 260 14.12 12.07 -6.61
N LYS A 261 14.43 12.22 -7.92
CA LYS A 261 14.97 13.48 -8.47
C LYS A 261 13.96 14.62 -8.36
N ILE A 262 12.71 14.40 -8.73
CA ILE A 262 11.64 15.42 -8.69
C ILE A 262 11.34 15.82 -7.24
N ALA A 263 11.23 14.85 -6.31
CA ALA A 263 11.01 15.13 -4.90
C ALA A 263 12.16 15.94 -4.29
N ASN A 264 13.42 15.60 -4.61
CA ASN A 264 14.58 16.36 -4.17
C ASN A 264 14.66 17.74 -4.84
N PHE A 265 14.20 17.89 -6.08
CA PHE A 265 14.05 19.18 -6.73
C PHE A 265 13.00 20.05 -6.02
N ILE A 266 11.84 19.48 -5.68
CA ILE A 266 10.77 20.20 -4.97
C ILE A 266 11.22 20.60 -3.57
N GLY A 267 11.89 19.68 -2.86
CA GLY A 267 12.53 19.94 -1.57
C GLY A 267 13.41 21.18 -1.63
N ARG A 268 14.38 21.19 -2.54
CA ARG A 268 15.37 22.27 -2.64
C ARG A 268 14.79 23.61 -3.12
N ASN A 269 13.87 23.59 -4.07
CA ASN A 269 13.44 24.82 -4.76
C ASN A 269 12.15 25.43 -4.23
N PHE A 270 11.31 24.65 -3.52
CA PHE A 270 10.05 25.14 -2.99
C PHE A 270 9.96 24.99 -1.47
N ILE A 271 10.42 23.86 -0.90
CA ILE A 271 10.27 23.61 0.54
C ILE A 271 11.35 24.35 1.35
N ASN A 272 12.64 24.21 1.00
CA ASN A 272 13.75 24.88 1.70
C ASN A 272 13.58 26.42 1.74
N PRO A 273 13.16 27.11 0.67
CA PRO A 273 12.94 28.55 0.73
C PRO A 273 11.84 28.98 1.71
N ILE A 274 10.81 28.15 1.92
CA ILE A 274 9.69 28.45 2.81
C ILE A 274 10.08 28.24 4.28
N PHE A 275 10.85 27.20 4.59
CA PHE A 275 11.12 26.79 5.97
C PHE A 275 12.54 27.12 6.47
N ASP A 276 13.55 27.12 5.59
CA ASP A 276 14.98 27.10 5.95
C ASP A 276 15.76 28.35 5.49
N LYS A 277 15.07 29.45 5.09
CA LYS A 277 15.66 30.74 4.67
C LYS A 277 16.87 30.65 3.72
N GLY A 278 16.87 29.68 2.80
CA GLY A 278 17.78 29.68 1.64
C GLY A 278 19.11 28.92 1.76
N GLN A 279 19.35 28.13 2.82
CA GLN A 279 20.49 27.19 2.77
C GLN A 279 20.20 26.04 1.79
N LYS A 280 20.76 26.16 0.57
CA LYS A 280 20.78 25.13 -0.47
C LYS A 280 21.76 24.01 -0.11
N SER A 281 21.53 23.30 0.98
CA SER A 281 22.39 22.19 1.38
C SER A 281 22.12 20.94 0.54
N LYS A 282 23.15 20.41 -0.14
CA LYS A 282 23.09 19.08 -0.79
C LYS A 282 22.97 17.92 0.22
N GLN A 283 23.19 18.16 1.51
CA GLN A 283 23.06 17.13 2.57
C GLN A 283 21.60 16.78 2.90
N ASP A 284 20.64 17.48 2.30
CA ASP A 284 19.21 17.22 2.49
C ASP A 284 18.62 16.21 1.49
N GLU A 285 19.40 15.63 0.56
CA GLU A 285 18.84 14.76 -0.48
C GLU A 285 18.40 13.39 0.07
N ARG A 286 17.19 12.94 -0.31
CA ARG A 286 16.70 11.60 0.02
C ARG A 286 17.05 10.63 -1.08
N LYS A 287 17.78 9.57 -0.75
CA LYS A 287 18.18 8.50 -1.67
C LYS A 287 17.22 7.30 -1.55
N PRO A 288 16.89 6.59 -2.64
CA PRO A 288 16.09 5.38 -2.56
C PRO A 288 16.69 4.33 -1.61
N GLU A 289 15.85 3.70 -0.79
CA GLU A 289 16.19 2.58 0.08
C GLU A 289 15.46 1.31 -0.35
N ALA A 290 15.92 0.15 0.14
CA ALA A 290 15.26 -1.13 -0.10
C ALA A 290 13.77 -1.09 0.27
N LEU A 291 13.40 -0.40 1.36
CA LEU A 291 12.00 -0.25 1.75
C LEU A 291 11.18 0.55 0.72
N ASP A 292 11.76 1.52 0.02
CA ASP A 292 11.07 2.26 -1.03
C ASP A 292 10.83 1.36 -2.26
N ILE A 293 11.80 0.49 -2.59
CA ILE A 293 11.65 -0.55 -3.62
C ILE A 293 10.60 -1.59 -3.22
N CYS A 294 10.55 -1.97 -1.94
CA CYS A 294 9.53 -2.86 -1.40
C CYS A 294 8.15 -2.20 -1.42
N LEU A 295 8.06 -0.89 -1.16
CA LEU A 295 6.81 -0.15 -1.31
C LEU A 295 6.34 -0.24 -2.75
N HIS A 296 7.20 -0.01 -3.74
CA HIS A 296 6.90 -0.26 -5.17
C HIS A 296 6.56 -1.70 -5.54
N SER A 297 6.76 -2.68 -4.65
CA SER A 297 6.21 -4.01 -4.90
C SER A 297 4.69 -3.98 -4.91
N ASP A 298 4.08 -3.01 -4.23
CA ASP A 298 2.65 -2.76 -4.34
C ASP A 298 2.26 -2.22 -5.71
N ASP A 299 3.04 -1.35 -6.36
CA ASP A 299 2.78 -0.87 -7.72
C ASP A 299 3.06 -1.95 -8.76
N ILE A 300 4.14 -2.72 -8.59
CA ILE A 300 4.51 -3.84 -9.47
C ILE A 300 3.49 -4.96 -9.35
N ALA A 301 3.10 -5.30 -8.13
CA ALA A 301 2.01 -6.23 -7.89
C ALA A 301 0.69 -5.59 -8.28
N THR A 302 0.49 -4.28 -8.11
CA THR A 302 -0.67 -3.52 -8.60
C THR A 302 -0.70 -3.56 -10.11
N ILE A 303 0.40 -3.70 -10.83
CA ILE A 303 0.41 -3.89 -12.29
C ILE A 303 0.12 -5.34 -12.66
N ALA A 304 0.60 -6.29 -11.89
CA ALA A 304 0.13 -7.67 -11.95
C ALA A 304 -1.37 -7.79 -11.53
N VAL A 305 -1.88 -6.83 -10.76
CA VAL A 305 -3.28 -6.66 -10.32
C VAL A 305 -4.06 -5.74 -11.24
N MET A 306 -3.40 -4.91 -12.05
CA MET A 306 -3.94 -4.19 -13.19
C MET A 306 -4.01 -5.14 -14.39
N SER A 307 -3.67 -6.41 -14.16
CA SER A 307 -4.37 -7.54 -14.76
C SER A 307 -5.35 -8.17 -13.77
N GLY A 308 -6.25 -7.40 -13.15
CA GLY A 308 -7.44 -7.80 -12.38
C GLY A 308 -7.34 -8.50 -11.01
N LEU A 309 -6.24 -8.43 -10.24
CA LEU A 309 -6.12 -9.17 -8.95
C LEU A 309 -6.65 -8.38 -7.71
N LYS A 310 -7.91 -8.60 -7.34
CA LYS A 310 -8.65 -7.88 -6.29
C LYS A 310 -8.09 -8.03 -4.87
N TRP A 311 -7.24 -9.02 -4.60
CA TRP A 311 -6.72 -9.29 -3.25
C TRP A 311 -5.73 -8.24 -2.71
N ILE A 312 -5.16 -7.39 -3.56
CA ILE A 312 -4.18 -6.37 -3.15
C ILE A 312 -4.82 -5.10 -2.59
N GLU A 313 -6.01 -4.72 -3.06
CA GLU A 313 -6.67 -3.49 -2.60
C GLU A 313 -6.83 -3.44 -1.06
N PRO A 314 -7.19 -4.55 -0.37
CA PRO A 314 -7.21 -4.57 1.08
C PRO A 314 -5.85 -4.36 1.76
N ALA A 315 -4.72 -4.62 1.09
CA ALA A 315 -3.38 -4.42 1.65
C ALA A 315 -2.91 -2.95 1.61
N LEU A 316 -3.44 -2.16 0.68
CA LEU A 316 -3.03 -0.76 0.45
C LEU A 316 -3.05 0.13 1.70
N PRO A 317 -4.02 0.03 2.64
CA PRO A 317 -3.97 0.80 3.89
C PRO A 317 -2.68 0.58 4.69
N ILE A 318 -2.14 -0.64 4.71
CA ILE A 318 -0.92 -0.95 5.46
C ILE A 318 0.28 -0.33 4.75
N LEU A 319 0.38 -0.52 3.44
CA LEU A 319 1.49 -0.06 2.60
C LEU A 319 1.58 1.48 2.59
N TYR A 320 0.47 2.16 2.29
CA TYR A 320 0.43 3.63 2.35
C TYR A 320 0.48 4.15 3.79
N GLY A 321 0.06 3.34 4.77
CA GLY A 321 0.27 3.62 6.19
C GLY A 321 1.75 3.72 6.56
N ILE A 322 2.62 2.87 6.00
CA ILE A 322 4.08 2.98 6.22
C ILE A 322 4.60 4.33 5.70
N SER A 323 4.14 4.74 4.50
CA SER A 323 4.48 6.03 3.90
C SER A 323 4.00 7.22 4.74
N GLY A 324 2.77 7.13 5.27
CA GLY A 324 2.22 8.11 6.21
C GLY A 324 3.02 8.20 7.51
N TYR A 325 3.39 7.06 8.10
CA TYR A 325 4.18 7.03 9.33
C TYR A 325 5.56 7.67 9.13
N ARG A 326 6.29 7.29 8.06
CA ARG A 326 7.61 7.87 7.71
C ARG A 326 7.53 9.37 7.49
N THR A 327 6.46 9.83 6.83
CA THR A 327 6.17 11.25 6.67
C THR A 327 5.96 11.91 8.03
N GLY A 328 5.15 11.34 8.91
CA GLY A 328 4.81 11.94 10.20
C GLY A 328 5.98 12.07 11.17
N ILE A 329 6.95 11.16 11.10
CA ILE A 329 8.21 11.28 11.87
C ILE A 329 9.26 12.16 11.19
N GLY A 330 9.03 12.62 9.95
CA GLY A 330 9.99 13.43 9.19
C GLY A 330 11.24 12.64 8.82
N TYR A 331 11.10 11.36 8.46
CA TYR A 331 12.22 10.47 8.19
C TYR A 331 13.15 10.99 7.08
N ARG A 332 14.48 10.97 7.29
CA ARG A 332 15.52 11.24 6.28
C ARG A 332 16.71 10.29 6.49
N ASN A 333 17.24 9.71 5.41
CA ASN A 333 18.27 8.67 5.50
C ASN A 333 19.60 9.19 6.07
N ASP A 334 19.99 10.39 5.68
CA ASP A 334 21.32 10.94 5.99
C ASP A 334 21.40 11.51 7.43
N LYS A 335 20.26 11.67 8.11
CA LYS A 335 20.22 12.11 9.53
C LYS A 335 20.51 10.99 10.52
N LYS A 336 20.45 9.71 10.12
CA LYS A 336 20.79 8.56 10.99
C LYS A 336 22.25 8.60 11.46
N ASN A 337 23.15 9.27 10.72
CA ASN A 337 24.56 9.36 11.09
C ASN A 337 24.88 10.44 12.14
N ASN A 338 23.98 11.38 12.43
CA ASN A 338 24.26 12.47 13.39
C ASN A 338 23.61 12.28 14.77
N ALA A 339 22.53 11.50 14.88
CA ALA A 339 21.87 11.24 16.16
C ALA A 339 22.72 10.36 17.13
N ASN A 340 23.64 9.55 16.59
CA ASN A 340 24.62 8.80 17.40
C ASN A 340 25.84 9.64 17.81
N THR A 341 26.05 10.80 17.20
CA THR A 341 27.25 11.64 17.41
C THR A 341 26.98 12.74 18.44
N GLU A 342 25.77 13.32 18.45
CA GLU A 342 25.38 14.31 19.48
C GLU A 342 25.24 13.70 20.89
N ASN A 343 24.81 12.44 20.99
CA ASN A 343 24.77 11.71 22.27
C ASN A 343 26.17 11.41 22.83
N ASN A 344 27.19 11.33 21.98
CA ASN A 344 28.58 11.12 22.40
C ASN A 344 29.36 12.42 22.61
N ALA A 345 28.96 13.52 21.97
CA ALA A 345 29.58 14.82 22.20
C ALA A 345 29.16 15.41 23.56
N ASN A 346 27.88 15.31 23.94
CA ASN A 346 27.39 15.84 25.22
C ASN A 346 27.80 15.02 26.46
N SER A 347 28.26 13.78 26.31
CA SER A 347 28.82 13.00 27.44
C SER A 347 30.29 13.34 27.73
N LYS A 348 31.02 13.88 26.74
CA LYS A 348 32.42 14.29 26.89
C LYS A 348 32.61 15.71 27.41
N THR A 349 31.64 16.60 27.24
CA THR A 349 31.73 17.97 27.75
C THR A 349 31.38 18.08 29.23
N ASN A 350 30.56 17.18 29.78
CA ASN A 350 30.15 17.20 31.19
C ASN A 350 31.09 16.40 32.13
N SER A 351 32.07 15.67 31.60
CA SER A 351 33.02 14.88 32.41
C SER A 351 34.35 15.59 32.71
N ASN A 352 34.60 16.78 32.15
CA ASN A 352 35.87 17.50 32.31
C ASN A 352 35.83 18.74 33.22
N THR A 353 34.70 19.05 33.87
CA THR A 353 34.57 20.29 34.68
C THR A 353 34.53 20.04 36.19
N THR A 354 34.65 18.79 36.66
CA THR A 354 34.43 18.46 38.09
C THR A 354 35.57 17.71 38.78
N VAL A 355 36.81 17.84 38.31
CA VAL A 355 37.99 17.35 39.08
C VAL A 355 39.18 18.29 38.87
N LYS A 356 39.15 19.45 39.55
CA LYS A 356 40.36 20.21 39.93
C LYS A 356 39.92 21.35 40.86
N ASN A 357 39.68 21.00 42.12
CA ASN A 357 39.88 21.89 43.26
C ASN A 357 39.72 21.09 44.56
N GLU A 358 40.66 20.16 44.78
CA GLU A 358 41.09 19.78 46.12
C GLU A 358 42.61 19.55 46.04
N LYS A 359 43.37 20.54 46.53
CA LYS A 359 44.76 20.35 46.94
C LYS A 359 44.99 21.17 48.21
N ASN A 360 45.52 20.46 49.19
CA ASN A 360 46.40 20.89 50.29
C ASN A 360 45.80 21.72 51.41
#